data_AF-A0A9D7D7N5-F1
#
_entry.id   AF-A0A9D7D7N5-F1
#
_cell.length_a   1.000
_cell.length_b   1.000
_cell.length_c   1.000
_cell.angle_alpha   90.00
_cell.angle_beta   90.00
_cell.angle_gamma   90.00
#
_symmetry.space_group_name_H-M   'P 1'
#
loop_
_entity.id
_entity.type
_entity.pdbx_description
1 polymer ?
#
loop_
_entity_poly.entity_id
_entity_poly.type
_entity_poly.pdbx_seq_one_letter_code
_entity_poly.pdbx_strand_id
1 'polypeptide(L)'
;MRKSLGDRGQALASFAILAGLVLGSLGLYLRPWMIDVSAWGFAVPVVFVVGYLLIDWRRQADVARGGDADAIATKYDWAARLFSLACALAGAAAFVIAFSSEPPPAPEIEGWTPPENAVSVDMSP
;
A
#
# COMPACT_ATOMS: atom_id res chain seq x y z
N MET A 1 -25.11 -4.32 -10.35
CA MET A 1 -24.72 -3.09 -9.62
C MET A 1 -25.18 -1.81 -10.31
N ARG A 2 -24.97 -1.60 -11.63
CA ARG A 2 -25.56 -0.45 -12.36
C ARG A 2 -27.07 -0.28 -12.15
N LYS A 3 -27.80 -1.41 -12.06
CA LYS A 3 -29.27 -1.47 -11.87
C LYS A 3 -29.75 -1.18 -10.44
N SER A 4 -28.88 -1.20 -9.41
CA SER A 4 -29.29 -1.07 -8.00
C SER A 4 -28.66 0.12 -7.24
N LEU A 5 -27.55 0.68 -7.74
CA LEU A 5 -26.85 1.81 -7.10
C LEU A 5 -26.68 3.05 -8.01
N GLY A 6 -27.01 2.93 -9.30
CA GLY A 6 -26.80 4.00 -10.29
C GLY A 6 -25.32 4.38 -10.48
N ASP A 7 -25.04 5.33 -11.37
CA ASP A 7 -23.68 5.83 -11.62
C ASP A 7 -23.03 6.43 -10.35
N ARG A 8 -23.85 6.97 -9.42
CA ARG A 8 -23.38 7.56 -8.16
C ARG A 8 -22.77 6.54 -7.20
N GLY A 9 -23.37 5.35 -7.05
CA GLY A 9 -22.81 4.33 -6.16
C GLY A 9 -21.57 3.64 -6.74
N GLN A 10 -21.47 3.55 -8.08
CA GLN A 10 -20.25 3.11 -8.74
C GLN A 10 -19.11 4.14 -8.59
N ALA A 11 -19.43 5.44 -8.68
CA ALA A 11 -18.47 6.51 -8.43
C ALA A 11 -17.96 6.50 -6.98
N LEU A 12 -18.85 6.34 -6.00
CA LEU A 12 -18.49 6.26 -4.57
C LEU A 12 -17.61 5.03 -4.27
N ALA A 13 -17.93 3.87 -4.84
CA ALA A 13 -17.11 2.68 -4.66
C ALA A 13 -15.71 2.84 -5.27
N SER A 14 -15.62 3.44 -6.46
CA SER A 14 -14.35 3.73 -7.13
C SER A 14 -13.53 4.76 -6.35
N PHE A 15 -14.20 5.80 -5.83
CA PHE A 15 -13.60 6.80 -4.96
C PHE A 15 -13.06 6.17 -3.68
N ALA A 16 -13.84 5.31 -3.00
CA ALA A 16 -13.40 4.65 -1.78
C ALA A 16 -12.21 3.72 -2.01
N ILE A 17 -12.17 3.01 -3.14
CA ILE A 17 -11.05 2.15 -3.53
C ILE A 17 -9.80 2.98 -3.78
N LEU A 18 -9.90 4.05 -4.59
CA LEU A 18 -8.76 4.91 -4.89
C LEU A 18 -8.27 5.65 -3.64
N ALA A 19 -9.20 6.16 -2.83
CA ALA A 19 -8.88 6.79 -1.56
C ALA A 19 -8.20 5.80 -0.60
N GLY A 20 -8.70 4.56 -0.49
CA GLY A 20 -8.08 3.52 0.34
C GLY A 20 -6.68 3.12 -0.15
N LEU A 21 -6.49 3.02 -1.46
CA LEU A 21 -5.20 2.74 -2.09
C LEU A 21 -4.19 3.86 -1.81
N VAL A 22 -4.62 5.11 -2.01
CA VAL A 22 -3.78 6.31 -1.82
C VAL A 22 -3.48 6.53 -0.33
N LEU A 23 -4.48 6.46 0.54
CA LEU A 23 -4.32 6.63 1.98
C LEU A 23 -3.50 5.50 2.61
N GLY A 24 -3.69 4.26 2.15
CA GLY A 24 -2.90 3.11 2.60
C GLY A 24 -1.42 3.27 2.26
N SER A 25 -1.10 3.68 1.02
CA SER A 25 0.28 3.88 0.59
C SER A 25 0.92 5.16 1.16
N LEU A 26 0.19 6.28 1.23
CA LEU A 26 0.67 7.52 1.85
C LEU A 26 0.81 7.39 3.37
N GLY A 27 -0.04 6.59 4.01
CA GLY A 27 0.00 6.33 5.43
C GLY A 27 1.32 5.71 5.90
N LEU A 28 2.06 5.05 5.01
CA LEU A 28 3.41 4.53 5.29
C LEU A 28 4.46 5.62 5.49
N TYR A 29 4.19 6.85 5.04
CA TYR A 29 5.10 7.99 5.19
C TYR A 29 4.78 8.85 6.43
N LEU A 30 3.79 8.46 7.24
CA LEU A 30 3.48 9.18 8.48
C LEU A 30 4.65 9.20 9.46
N ARG A 31 5.49 8.16 9.45
CA ARG A 31 6.71 8.07 10.25
C ARG A 31 7.82 7.40 9.44
N PRO A 32 9.10 7.80 9.59
CA PRO A 32 10.20 7.27 8.77
C PRO A 32 10.34 5.75 8.80
N TRP A 33 10.10 5.12 9.95
CA TRP A 33 10.27 3.67 10.15
C TRP A 33 9.10 2.81 9.62
N MET A 34 7.95 3.43 9.33
CA MET A 34 6.75 2.67 8.91
C MET A 34 6.94 2.01 7.55
N ILE A 35 7.72 2.63 6.65
CA ILE A 35 8.02 2.04 5.35
C ILE A 35 8.94 0.83 5.45
N ASP A 36 9.83 0.78 6.45
CA ASP A 36 10.73 -0.36 6.68
C ASP A 36 9.94 -1.60 7.14
N VAL A 37 8.84 -1.38 7.85
CA VAL A 37 7.96 -2.44 8.36
C VAL A 37 7.09 -3.06 7.25
N SER A 38 6.55 -2.25 6.33
CA SER A 38 5.64 -2.74 5.28
C SER A 38 5.93 -2.14 3.91
N ALA A 39 7.19 -2.21 3.49
CA ALA A 39 7.68 -1.71 2.20
C ALA A 39 6.87 -2.21 0.99
N TRP A 40 6.31 -3.42 1.06
CA TRP A 40 5.47 -4.00 0.02
C TRP A 40 4.18 -3.21 -0.23
N GLY A 41 3.67 -2.46 0.76
CA GLY A 41 2.50 -1.60 0.63
C GLY A 41 2.68 -0.48 -0.41
N PHE A 42 3.93 -0.09 -0.68
CA PHE A 42 4.27 0.85 -1.76
C PHE A 42 4.10 0.24 -3.15
N ALA A 43 4.23 -1.08 -3.30
CA ALA A 43 4.06 -1.74 -4.59
C ALA A 43 2.57 -1.88 -4.98
N VAL A 44 1.64 -1.77 -4.03
CA VAL A 44 0.21 -2.01 -4.25
C VAL A 44 -0.40 -1.08 -5.33
N PRO A 45 -0.12 0.23 -5.37
CA PRO A 45 -0.59 1.09 -6.46
C PRO A 45 -0.05 0.70 -7.84
N VAL A 46 1.21 0.27 -7.90
CA VAL A 46 1.82 -0.19 -9.17
C VAL A 46 1.12 -1.45 -9.65
N VAL A 47 0.92 -2.42 -8.75
CA VAL A 47 0.18 -3.66 -9.04
C VAL A 47 -1.24 -3.34 -9.51
N PHE A 48 -1.92 -2.39 -8.85
CA PHE A 48 -3.25 -1.96 -9.23
C PHE A 48 -3.29 -1.42 -10.67
N VAL A 49 -2.39 -0.50 -11.02
CA VAL A 49 -2.35 0.09 -12.37
C VAL A 49 -2.07 -0.99 -13.42
N VAL A 50 -1.03 -1.81 -13.21
CA VAL A 50 -0.64 -2.86 -14.17
C VAL A 50 -1.77 -3.88 -14.34
N GLY A 51 -2.33 -4.37 -13.23
CA GLY A 51 -3.41 -5.35 -13.28
C GLY A 51 -4.68 -4.80 -13.91
N TYR A 52 -5.04 -3.55 -13.63
CA TYR A 52 -6.20 -2.91 -14.27
C TYR A 52 -6.01 -2.78 -15.78
N LEU A 53 -4.84 -2.33 -16.23
CA LEU A 53 -4.53 -2.23 -17.67
C LEU A 53 -4.54 -3.59 -18.35
N LEU A 54 -4.05 -4.65 -17.70
CA LEU A 54 -4.12 -6.01 -18.22
C LEU A 54 -5.57 -6.51 -18.35
N ILE A 55 -6.43 -6.21 -17.36
CA ILE A 55 -7.86 -6.54 -17.42
C ILE A 55 -8.53 -5.83 -18.59
N ASP A 56 -8.26 -4.53 -18.77
CA ASP A 56 -8.83 -3.75 -19.88
C ASP A 56 -8.29 -4.20 -21.24
N TRP A 57 -7.00 -4.50 -21.36
CA TRP A 57 -6.42 -5.04 -22.58
C TRP A 57 -7.07 -6.36 -22.98
N ARG A 58 -7.29 -7.27 -22.02
CA ARG A 58 -8.00 -8.54 -22.26
C ARG A 58 -9.46 -8.33 -22.66
N ARG A 59 -10.14 -7.34 -22.08
CA ARG A 59 -11.48 -6.93 -22.49
C ARG A 59 -11.50 -6.49 -23.95
N GLN A 60 -10.60 -5.59 -24.35
CA GLN A 60 -10.50 -5.10 -25.72
C GLN A 60 -10.19 -6.22 -26.72
N ALA A 61 -9.29 -7.14 -26.35
CA ALA A 61 -8.97 -8.30 -27.18
C ALA A 61 -10.17 -9.24 -27.39
N ASP A 62 -10.98 -9.48 -26.37
CA ASP A 62 -12.19 -10.32 -26.50
C ASP A 62 -13.28 -9.63 -27.33
N VAL A 63 -13.42 -8.31 -27.23
CA VAL A 63 -14.31 -7.53 -28.11
C VAL A 63 -13.85 -7.62 -29.57
N ALA A 64 -12.55 -7.48 -29.83
CA ALA A 64 -11.98 -7.57 -31.18
C ALA A 64 -12.17 -8.95 -31.82
N ARG A 65 -12.30 -10.01 -31.01
CA ARG A 65 -12.60 -11.37 -31.47
C ARG A 65 -14.09 -11.59 -31.79
N GLY A 66 -14.93 -10.57 -31.65
CA GLY A 66 -16.36 -10.65 -31.95
C GLY A 66 -17.19 -11.36 -30.88
N GLY A 67 -16.70 -11.42 -29.64
CA GLY A 67 -17.50 -11.98 -28.54
C GLY A 67 -18.68 -11.08 -28.16
N ASP A 68 -19.67 -11.66 -27.46
CA ASP A 68 -20.85 -10.93 -27.00
C ASP A 68 -20.47 -9.75 -26.08
N ALA A 69 -20.84 -8.53 -26.48
CA ALA A 69 -20.43 -7.30 -25.82
C ALA A 69 -20.97 -7.20 -24.39
N ASP A 70 -22.19 -7.68 -24.13
CA ASP A 70 -22.83 -7.58 -22.82
C ASP A 70 -22.24 -8.60 -21.82
N ALA A 71 -22.00 -9.84 -22.26
CA ALA A 71 -21.30 -10.84 -21.46
C ALA A 71 -19.86 -10.43 -21.16
N ILE A 72 -19.12 -9.91 -22.16
CA ILE A 72 -17.76 -9.40 -21.97
C ILE A 72 -17.76 -8.25 -20.97
N ALA A 73 -18.63 -7.24 -21.15
CA ALA A 73 -18.71 -6.11 -20.24
C ALA A 73 -18.95 -6.56 -18.79
N THR A 74 -19.93 -7.45 -18.59
CA THR A 74 -20.27 -7.96 -17.24
C THR A 74 -19.10 -8.70 -16.59
N LYS A 75 -18.44 -9.59 -17.34
CA LYS A 75 -17.30 -10.38 -16.88
C LYS A 75 -16.14 -9.48 -16.44
N TYR A 76 -15.72 -8.56 -17.31
CA TYR A 76 -14.54 -7.72 -17.06
C TYR A 76 -14.82 -6.62 -16.03
N ASP A 77 -16.05 -6.12 -15.95
CA ASP A 77 -16.48 -5.22 -14.87
C ASP A 77 -16.35 -5.91 -13.49
N TRP A 78 -16.76 -7.17 -13.38
CA TRP A 78 -16.62 -7.93 -12.13
C TRP A 78 -15.16 -8.22 -11.80
N ALA A 79 -14.36 -8.62 -12.79
CA ALA A 79 -12.94 -8.85 -12.62
C ALA A 79 -12.24 -7.57 -12.12
N ALA A 80 -12.50 -6.42 -12.76
CA ALA A 80 -11.94 -5.13 -12.36
C ALA A 80 -12.36 -4.76 -10.94
N ARG A 81 -13.64 -4.92 -10.57
CA ARG A 81 -14.14 -4.60 -9.22
C ARG A 81 -13.47 -5.47 -8.14
N LEU A 82 -13.41 -6.78 -8.34
CA LEU A 82 -12.80 -7.71 -7.37
C LEU A 82 -11.30 -7.47 -7.22
N PHE A 83 -10.60 -7.26 -8.34
CA PHE A 83 -9.18 -6.94 -8.34
C PHE A 83 -8.90 -5.62 -7.59
N SER A 84 -9.70 -4.59 -7.89
CA SER A 84 -9.61 -3.29 -7.24
C SER A 84 -9.84 -3.38 -5.73
N LEU A 85 -10.85 -4.15 -5.31
CA LEU A 85 -11.13 -4.41 -3.90
C LEU A 85 -9.97 -5.12 -3.22
N ALA A 86 -9.38 -6.13 -3.86
CA ALA A 86 -8.23 -6.85 -3.32
C ALA A 86 -7.01 -5.93 -3.14
N CYS A 87 -6.70 -5.07 -4.11
CA CYS A 87 -5.65 -4.07 -3.97
C CYS A 87 -5.92 -3.08 -2.83
N ALA A 88 -7.17 -2.60 -2.69
CA ALA A 88 -7.52 -1.69 -1.60
C ALA A 88 -7.35 -2.36 -0.22
N LEU A 89 -7.77 -3.62 -0.07
CA LEU A 89 -7.57 -4.38 1.16
C LEU A 89 -6.09 -4.64 1.45
N ALA A 90 -5.28 -4.94 0.42
CA ALA A 90 -3.84 -5.10 0.58
C ALA A 90 -3.17 -3.79 1.04
N GLY A 91 -3.55 -2.65 0.47
CA GLY A 91 -3.04 -1.34 0.89
C GLY A 91 -3.43 -1.01 2.34
N ALA A 92 -4.68 -1.28 2.72
CA ALA A 92 -5.15 -1.11 4.10
C ALA A 92 -4.40 -2.03 5.07
N ALA A 93 -4.16 -3.28 4.69
CA ALA A 93 -3.39 -4.23 5.51
C ALA A 93 -1.95 -3.76 5.72
N ALA A 94 -1.27 -3.29 4.66
CA ALA A 94 0.08 -2.74 4.79
C ALA A 94 0.14 -1.56 5.77
N PHE A 95 -0.85 -0.67 5.70
CA PHE A 95 -0.96 0.46 6.61
C PHE A 95 -1.22 0.03 8.05
N VAL A 96 -2.19 -0.87 8.28
CA VAL A 96 -2.50 -1.37 9.64
C VAL A 96 -1.29 -2.04 10.26
N ILE A 97 -0.56 -2.87 9.50
CA ILE A 97 0.67 -3.53 9.96
C ILE A 97 1.73 -2.50 10.37
N ALA A 98 1.99 -1.49 9.52
CA ALA A 98 2.95 -0.45 9.87
C ALA A 98 2.52 0.36 11.09
N PHE A 99 1.23 0.67 11.19
CA PHE A 99 0.70 1.50 12.27
C PHE A 99 0.66 0.76 13.62
N SER A 100 0.44 -0.56 13.60
CA SER A 100 0.42 -1.39 14.81
C SER A 100 1.79 -1.90 15.24
N SER A 101 2.85 -1.65 14.45
CA SER A 101 4.19 -2.11 14.77
C SER A 101 4.91 -1.17 15.73
N GLU A 102 5.83 -1.73 16.49
CA GLU A 102 6.66 -0.95 17.40
C GLU A 102 7.73 -0.16 16.61
N PRO A 103 8.02 1.09 17.01
CA PRO A 103 9.13 1.82 16.44
C PRO A 103 10.43 1.05 16.71
N PRO A 104 11.39 1.06 15.77
CA PRO A 104 12.68 0.43 15.98
C PRO A 104 13.36 1.02 17.23
N PRO A 105 14.12 0.21 17.98
CA PRO A 105 14.85 0.69 19.15
C PRO A 105 15.73 1.87 18.74
N ALA A 106 15.84 2.87 19.62
CA ALA A 106 16.72 4.00 19.39
C ALA A 106 18.13 3.45 19.07
N PRO A 107 18.82 3.98 18.05
CA PRO A 107 20.18 3.56 17.77
C PRO A 107 20.98 3.68 19.06
N GLU A 108 21.67 2.60 19.43
CA GLU A 108 22.61 2.66 20.54
C GLU A 108 23.63 3.72 20.16
N ILE A 109 23.49 4.90 20.78
CA ILE A 109 24.57 5.88 20.79
C ILE A 109 25.67 5.12 21.51
N GLU A 110 26.74 4.73 20.80
CA GLU A 110 27.98 4.28 21.42
C GLU A 110 28.31 5.34 22.45
N GLY A 111 27.95 5.04 23.70
CA GLY A 111 28.05 5.96 24.80
C GLY A 111 29.50 6.35 24.83
N TRP A 112 29.77 7.65 24.75
CA TRP A 112 31.10 8.19 24.94
C TRP A 112 31.72 7.46 26.13
N THR A 113 32.67 6.58 25.85
CA THR A 113 33.38 5.81 26.86
C THR A 113 34.53 6.71 27.27
N PRO A 114 34.55 7.21 28.52
CA PRO A 114 35.69 7.99 28.98
C PRO A 114 36.95 7.17 28.74
N PRO A 115 37.99 7.72 28.07
CA PRO A 115 39.23 6.99 27.89
C PRO A 115 39.80 6.61 29.27
N GLU A 116 40.14 5.33 29.44
CA GLU A 116 40.93 4.93 30.61
C GLU A 116 42.29 5.64 30.53
N ASN A 117 42.64 6.33 31.63
CA ASN A 117 43.88 7.05 31.91
C ASN A 117 43.90 8.56 31.59
N ALA A 118 43.44 9.34 32.56
CA ALA A 118 44.23 10.45 33.09
C ALA A 118 43.67 10.84 34.45
N VAL A 119 44.37 10.45 35.52
CA VAL A 119 44.44 11.05 36.86
C VAL A 119 44.64 9.93 37.90
N SER A 120 45.85 9.38 37.93
CA SER A 120 46.47 9.00 39.19
C SER A 120 47.25 10.23 39.67
N VAL A 121 46.60 11.19 40.34
CA VAL A 121 47.37 12.16 41.13
C VAL A 121 47.87 11.40 42.35
N ASP A 122 49.12 10.95 42.26
CA ASP A 122 49.86 10.48 43.42
C ASP A 122 50.21 11.73 44.24
N MET A 123 49.28 12.15 45.11
CA MET A 123 49.54 13.22 46.09
C MET A 123 50.41 12.63 47.20
N SER A 124 51.72 12.56 46.94
CA SER A 124 52.71 12.49 48.01
C SER A 124 52.96 13.90 48.56
N PRO A 125 52.96 14.09 49.90
CA PRO A 125 53.10 15.40 50.52
C PRO A 125 54.50 15.99 50.38
#